data_AF-A0A0C2FZI4-F1
#
_entry.id   AF-A0A0C2FZI4-F1
#
_cell.length_a   1.000
_cell.length_b   1.000
_cell.length_c   1.000
_cell.angle_alpha   90.00
_cell.angle_beta   90.00
_cell.angle_gamma   90.00
#
_symmetry.space_group_name_H-M   'P 1'
#
loop_
_entity.id
_entity.type
_entity.pdbx_description
1 polymer ?
#
loop_
_entity_poly.entity_id
_entity_poly.type
_entity_poly.pdbx_seq_one_letter_code
_entity_poly.pdbx_strand_id
1 'polypeptide(L)'
;MTALARWRRLKEEEEKGPIAKRPHDTSLCHNLADAERFRREIAKEIAKKIALIQNPGLGEFKIRDLNDEINKMIRIKYAWEMRIKELGGMDYRKISSRELDKEGKEVASNKGYKYFGAAKDLPGVRQLFEESKELEVRSISTT
;
A
#
# COMPACT_ATOMS: atom_id res chain seq x y z
N MET A 1 -18.95 -22.56 14.65
CA MET A 1 -17.65 -23.01 15.21
C MET A 1 -17.89 -23.83 16.47
N THR A 2 -17.25 -24.99 16.60
CA THR A 2 -17.40 -25.92 17.73
C THR A 2 -16.48 -25.55 18.91
N ALA A 3 -16.79 -26.04 20.12
CA ALA A 3 -16.02 -25.75 21.33
C ALA A 3 -14.55 -26.19 21.23
N LEU A 4 -14.29 -27.34 20.59
CA LEU A 4 -12.94 -27.86 20.36
C LEU A 4 -12.11 -26.93 19.45
N ALA A 5 -12.72 -26.35 18.42
CA ALA A 5 -12.05 -25.41 17.53
C ALA A 5 -11.72 -24.08 18.22
N ARG A 6 -12.56 -23.63 19.16
CA ARG A 6 -12.28 -22.45 20.01
C ARG A 6 -11.13 -22.71 20.97
N TRP A 7 -11.13 -23.86 21.65
CA TRP A 7 -10.07 -24.23 22.59
C TRP A 7 -8.71 -24.39 21.91
N ARG A 8 -8.68 -25.02 20.73
CA ARG A 8 -7.44 -25.19 19.96
C ARG A 8 -6.85 -23.84 19.51
N ARG A 9 -7.69 -22.86 19.15
CA ARG A 9 -7.24 -21.48 18.87
C ARG A 9 -6.71 -20.76 20.10
N LEU A 10 -7.43 -20.84 21.22
CA LEU A 10 -6.99 -20.24 22.49
C LEU A 10 -5.62 -20.78 22.92
N LYS A 11 -5.40 -22.09 22.80
CA LYS A 11 -4.11 -22.70 23.13
C LYS A 11 -2.99 -22.27 22.18
N GLU A 12 -3.27 -22.16 20.88
CA GLU A 12 -2.32 -21.62 19.90
C GLU A 12 -2.00 -20.14 20.13
N GLU A 13 -2.98 -19.35 20.56
CA GLU A 13 -2.79 -17.93 20.93
C GLU A 13 -1.96 -17.78 22.21
N GLU A 14 -2.20 -18.66 23.19
CA GLU A 14 -1.43 -18.72 24.44
C GLU A 14 0.04 -19.14 24.18
N GLU A 15 0.28 -20.15 23.35
CA GLU A 15 1.63 -20.60 22.96
C GLU A 15 2.38 -19.57 22.09
N LYS A 16 1.68 -18.80 21.26
CA LYS A 16 2.30 -17.75 20.42
C LYS A 16 2.70 -16.51 21.21
N GLY A 17 2.22 -16.35 22.44
CA GLY A 17 2.41 -15.14 23.22
C GLY A 17 1.66 -13.92 22.66
N PRO A 18 1.73 -12.76 23.32
CA PRO A 18 1.01 -11.56 22.90
C PRO A 18 1.42 -11.17 21.47
N ILE A 19 0.42 -10.97 20.60
CA ILE A 19 0.65 -10.50 19.23
C ILE A 19 1.35 -9.14 19.33
N ALA A 20 2.65 -9.12 19.00
CA ALA A 20 3.45 -7.89 19.04
C ALA A 20 2.75 -6.84 18.17
N LYS A 21 2.30 -5.74 18.80
CA LYS A 21 1.69 -4.62 18.08
C LYS A 21 2.74 -4.04 17.14
N ARG A 22 2.31 -3.69 15.91
CA ARG A 22 3.19 -3.03 14.94
C ARG A 22 3.80 -1.77 15.57
N PRO A 23 5.14 -1.68 15.69
CA PRO A 23 5.80 -0.48 16.15
C PRO A 23 5.48 0.71 15.23
N HIS A 24 5.50 1.92 15.79
CA HIS A 24 5.30 3.14 14.99
C HIS A 24 6.50 3.42 14.08
N ASP A 25 7.70 3.08 14.54
CA ASP A 25 8.95 3.18 13.77
C ASP A 25 9.48 1.77 13.45
N THR A 26 9.89 1.56 12.20
CA THR A 26 10.43 0.28 11.73
C THR A 26 11.77 -0.05 12.37
N SER A 27 12.54 0.97 12.79
CA SER A 27 13.85 0.81 13.44
C SER A 27 13.80 -0.02 14.73
N LEU A 28 12.66 0.03 15.44
CA LEU A 28 12.41 -0.67 16.71
C LEU A 28 12.17 -2.17 16.53
N CYS A 29 11.98 -2.65 15.30
CA CYS A 29 11.80 -4.07 15.03
C CYS A 29 13.16 -4.73 14.78
N HIS A 30 13.54 -5.69 15.63
CA HIS A 30 14.80 -6.45 15.49
C HIS A 30 14.60 -7.88 15.00
N ASN A 31 13.35 -8.34 14.91
CA ASN A 31 12.99 -9.67 14.46
C ASN A 31 12.54 -9.65 13.00
N LEU A 32 13.23 -10.40 12.15
CA LEU A 32 12.90 -10.53 10.72
C LEU A 32 11.48 -11.07 10.51
N ALA A 33 11.07 -12.09 11.28
CA ALA A 33 9.76 -12.72 11.12
C ALA A 33 8.60 -11.74 11.41
N ASP A 34 8.78 -10.87 12.41
CA ASP A 34 7.80 -9.84 12.74
C ASP A 34 7.78 -8.73 11.68
N ALA A 35 8.94 -8.30 11.18
CA ALA A 35 9.02 -7.33 10.10
C ALA A 35 8.28 -7.82 8.83
N GLU A 36 8.48 -9.07 8.43
CA GLU A 36 7.74 -9.70 7.32
C GLU A 36 6.24 -9.83 7.60
N ARG A 37 5.85 -10.12 8.84
CA ARG A 37 4.44 -10.15 9.26
C ARG A 37 3.79 -8.77 9.09
N PHE A 38 4.42 -7.71 9.63
CA PHE A 38 3.90 -6.35 9.53
C PHE A 38 3.82 -5.86 8.08
N ARG A 39 4.82 -6.18 7.25
CA ARG A 39 4.78 -5.89 5.81
C ARG A 39 3.58 -6.55 5.12
N ARG A 40 3.28 -7.81 5.45
CA ARG A 40 2.10 -8.52 4.90
C ARG A 40 0.78 -7.93 5.39
N GLU A 41 0.69 -7.53 6.66
CA GLU A 41 -0.50 -6.86 7.20
C GLU A 41 -0.76 -5.54 6.47
N ILE A 42 0.26 -4.69 6.31
CA ILE A 42 0.16 -3.42 5.57
C ILE A 42 -0.30 -3.65 4.13
N ALA A 43 0.26 -4.66 3.44
CA ALA A 43 -0.15 -4.99 2.08
C ALA A 43 -1.64 -5.38 2.00
N LYS A 44 -2.16 -6.14 2.98
CA LYS A 44 -3.59 -6.47 3.06
C LYS A 44 -4.46 -5.24 3.33
N GLU A 45 -4.00 -4.33 4.19
CA GLU A 45 -4.69 -3.08 4.47
C GLU A 45 -4.75 -2.17 3.23
N ILE A 46 -3.66 -2.08 2.46
CA ILE A 46 -3.61 -1.37 1.17
C ILE A 46 -4.64 -1.97 0.20
N ALA A 47 -4.63 -3.29 0.00
CA ALA A 47 -5.55 -3.97 -0.91
C ALA A 47 -7.03 -3.71 -0.55
N LYS A 48 -7.37 -3.70 0.74
CA LYS A 48 -8.73 -3.36 1.22
C LYS A 48 -9.11 -1.92 0.89
N LYS A 49 -8.20 -0.96 1.08
CA LYS A 49 -8.45 0.45 0.76
C LYS A 49 -8.55 0.68 -0.75
N ILE A 50 -7.75 -0.03 -1.55
CA ILE A 50 -7.88 0.00 -3.01
C ILE A 50 -9.24 -0.55 -3.42
N ALA A 51 -9.69 -1.69 -2.88
CA ALA A 51 -11.02 -2.20 -3.17
C ALA A 51 -12.14 -1.20 -2.81
N LEU A 52 -11.96 -0.46 -1.72
CA LEU A 52 -12.91 0.57 -1.30
C LEU A 52 -12.93 1.76 -2.27
N ILE A 53 -11.77 2.32 -2.64
CA ILE A 53 -11.67 3.51 -3.49
C ILE A 53 -12.13 3.28 -4.94
N GLN A 54 -12.32 2.02 -5.35
CA GLN A 54 -12.96 1.71 -6.65
C GLN A 54 -14.43 2.13 -6.69
N ASN A 55 -15.11 2.32 -5.55
CA ASN A 55 -16.50 2.75 -5.52
C ASN A 55 -16.62 4.28 -5.77
N PRO A 56 -17.16 4.73 -6.92
CA PRO A 56 -17.29 6.15 -7.22
C PRO A 56 -18.32 6.88 -6.35
N GLY A 57 -19.19 6.15 -5.65
CA GLY A 57 -20.24 6.71 -4.78
C GLY A 57 -19.77 7.18 -3.41
N LEU A 58 -18.48 7.07 -3.08
CA LEU A 58 -17.93 7.45 -1.76
C LEU A 58 -17.91 8.96 -1.50
N GLY A 59 -18.14 9.78 -2.53
CA GLY A 59 -18.02 11.24 -2.46
C GLY A 59 -16.58 11.73 -2.56
N GLU A 60 -16.38 12.91 -3.14
CA GLU A 60 -15.05 13.42 -3.50
C GLU A 60 -14.09 13.53 -2.30
N PHE A 61 -14.52 14.12 -1.19
CA PHE A 61 -13.67 14.27 0.00
C PHE A 61 -13.17 12.91 0.51
N LYS A 62 -14.06 11.92 0.58
CA LYS A 62 -13.69 10.59 1.07
C LYS A 62 -12.73 9.87 0.13
N ILE A 63 -12.90 10.05 -1.18
CA ILE A 63 -11.99 9.49 -2.19
C ILE A 63 -10.60 10.12 -2.05
N ARG A 64 -10.50 11.43 -1.82
CA ARG A 64 -9.22 12.12 -1.56
C ARG A 64 -8.52 11.57 -0.31
N ASP A 65 -9.25 11.50 0.81
CA ASP A 65 -8.72 10.95 2.06
C ASP A 65 -8.23 9.50 1.90
N LEU A 66 -9.01 8.65 1.23
CA LEU A 66 -8.62 7.27 0.96
C LEU A 66 -7.37 7.19 0.09
N ASN A 67 -7.23 8.07 -0.90
CA ASN A 67 -6.05 8.11 -1.75
C ASN A 67 -4.79 8.50 -0.95
N ASP A 68 -4.91 9.49 -0.06
CA ASP A 68 -3.83 9.91 0.84
C ASP A 68 -3.44 8.80 1.82
N GLU A 69 -4.42 8.11 2.39
CA GLU A 69 -4.19 6.97 3.27
C GLU A 69 -3.47 5.83 2.54
N ILE A 70 -3.86 5.51 1.29
CA ILE A 70 -3.18 4.49 0.49
C ILE A 70 -1.72 4.90 0.24
N ASN A 71 -1.46 6.14 -0.18
CA ASN A 71 -0.10 6.63 -0.41
C ASN A 71 0.74 6.59 0.87
N LYS A 72 0.18 6.98 2.01
CA LYS A 72 0.84 6.87 3.33
C LYS A 72 1.20 5.42 3.64
N MET A 73 0.27 4.48 3.43
CA MET A 73 0.49 3.06 3.68
C MET A 73 1.55 2.45 2.77
N ILE A 74 1.63 2.88 1.50
CA ILE A 74 2.69 2.46 0.58
C ILE A 74 4.06 2.91 1.08
N ARG A 75 4.19 4.15 1.57
CA ARG A 75 5.44 4.65 2.16
C ARG A 75 5.84 3.86 3.40
N ILE A 76 4.88 3.54 4.27
CA ILE A 76 5.14 2.71 5.46
C ILE A 76 5.56 1.29 5.04
N LYS A 77 4.88 0.67 4.05
CA LYS A 77 5.28 -0.63 3.48
C LYS A 77 6.73 -0.59 2.98
N TYR A 78 7.11 0.46 2.26
CA TYR A 78 8.47 0.64 1.77
C TYR A 78 9.49 0.71 2.91
N ALA A 79 9.20 1.45 3.98
CA ALA A 79 10.05 1.50 5.17
C ALA A 79 10.23 0.11 5.81
N TRP A 80 9.17 -0.69 5.87
CA TRP A 80 9.25 -2.08 6.34
C TRP A 80 10.08 -2.96 5.41
N GLU A 81 9.97 -2.79 4.09
CA GLU A 81 10.79 -3.54 3.11
C GLU A 81 12.27 -3.20 3.22
N MET A 82 12.61 -1.93 3.49
CA MET A 82 13.98 -1.51 3.81
C MET A 82 14.47 -2.15 5.11
N ARG A 83 13.64 -2.15 6.16
CA ARG A 83 13.99 -2.77 7.44
C ARG A 83 14.22 -4.28 7.31
N ILE A 84 13.38 -4.98 6.55
CA ILE A 84 13.56 -6.41 6.27
C ILE A 84 14.92 -6.67 5.63
N LYS A 85 15.30 -5.84 4.65
CA LYS A 85 16.61 -5.94 4.00
C LYS A 85 17.76 -5.70 4.98
N GLU A 86 17.66 -4.70 5.86
CA GLU A 86 18.68 -4.43 6.89
C GLU A 86 18.87 -5.61 7.86
N LEU A 87 17.78 -6.32 8.17
CA LEU A 87 17.79 -7.52 9.02
C LEU A 87 18.27 -8.79 8.27
N GLY A 88 18.77 -8.66 7.04
CA GLY A 88 19.26 -9.79 6.23
C GLY A 88 18.17 -10.55 5.47
N GLY A 89 16.95 -10.02 5.42
CA GLY A 89 15.83 -10.59 4.68
C GLY A 89 15.85 -10.30 3.17
N MET A 90 14.78 -10.72 2.50
CA MET A 90 14.62 -10.58 1.05
C MET A 90 14.53 -9.11 0.61
N ASP A 91 15.23 -8.73 -0.47
CA ASP A 91 15.07 -7.40 -1.10
C ASP A 91 13.78 -7.36 -1.93
N TYR A 92 12.67 -7.07 -1.26
CA TYR A 92 11.35 -6.97 -1.89
C TYR A 92 11.29 -5.94 -3.01
N ARG A 93 12.20 -4.96 -3.09
CA ARG A 93 12.17 -3.95 -4.17
C ARG A 93 12.51 -4.56 -5.54
N LYS A 94 13.29 -5.64 -5.55
CA LYS A 94 13.60 -6.40 -6.78
C LYS A 94 12.41 -7.20 -7.31
N ILE A 95 11.49 -7.58 -6.42
CA ILE A 95 10.37 -8.49 -6.71
C ILE A 95 9.03 -7.76 -6.81
N SER A 96 8.80 -6.77 -5.93
CA SER A 96 7.53 -6.07 -5.68
C SER A 96 7.14 -5.05 -6.75
N SER A 97 7.95 -4.81 -7.77
CA SER A 97 7.80 -3.69 -8.71
C SER A 97 6.53 -3.73 -9.59
N ARG A 98 5.58 -4.65 -9.37
CA ARG A 98 4.55 -4.95 -10.38
C ARG A 98 3.16 -5.29 -9.91
N GLU A 99 2.85 -5.49 -8.64
CA GLU A 99 1.47 -5.90 -8.28
C GLU A 99 0.60 -4.73 -7.84
N LEU A 100 0.99 -3.99 -6.81
CA LEU A 100 0.23 -2.83 -6.31
C LEU A 100 0.43 -1.57 -7.17
N ASP A 101 1.58 -1.48 -7.85
CA ASP A 101 1.94 -0.33 -8.68
C ASP A 101 1.15 -0.27 -9.99
N LYS A 102 0.53 -1.38 -10.42
CA LYS A 102 -0.29 -1.42 -11.64
C LYS A 102 -1.66 -0.76 -11.47
N GLU A 103 -2.17 -0.69 -10.25
CA GLU A 103 -3.52 -0.17 -9.99
C GLU A 103 -3.55 1.35 -9.82
N GLY A 104 -2.42 1.94 -9.41
CA GLY A 104 -2.25 3.38 -9.24
C GLY A 104 -1.60 4.03 -10.46
N LYS A 105 -2.07 5.22 -10.83
CA LYS A 105 -1.46 6.05 -11.88
C LYS A 105 -0.73 7.24 -11.26
N GLU A 106 0.51 7.47 -11.66
CA GLU A 106 1.30 8.65 -11.27
C GLU A 106 1.14 9.76 -12.32
N VAL A 107 1.10 11.01 -11.87
CA VAL A 107 1.15 12.19 -12.75
C VAL A 107 2.62 12.53 -12.98
N ALA A 108 3.02 12.89 -14.20
CA ALA A 108 4.41 13.18 -14.55
C ALA A 108 5.07 14.26 -13.66
N SER A 109 4.27 15.21 -13.19
CA SER A 109 4.70 16.30 -12.29
C SER A 109 4.90 15.88 -10.82
N ASN A 110 4.24 14.80 -10.35
CA ASN A 110 4.27 14.38 -8.95
C ASN A 110 4.76 12.94 -8.80
N LYS A 111 6.08 12.78 -8.89
CA LYS A 111 6.75 11.48 -8.82
C LYS A 111 6.63 10.90 -7.41
N GLY A 112 6.02 9.72 -7.29
CA GLY A 112 5.83 9.02 -6.00
C GLY A 112 4.51 9.31 -5.27
N TYR A 113 3.58 10.05 -5.87
CA TYR A 113 2.18 10.09 -5.42
C TYR A 113 1.28 9.47 -6.49
N LYS A 114 0.48 8.49 -6.09
CA LYS A 114 -0.37 7.71 -6.98
C LYS A 114 -1.84 8.02 -6.76
N TYR A 115 -2.61 8.00 -7.85
CA TYR A 115 -4.06 8.06 -7.81
C TYR A 115 -4.64 6.68 -8.10
N PHE A 116 -5.48 6.17 -7.20
CA PHE A 116 -6.07 4.83 -7.25
C PHE A 116 -7.58 4.88 -7.50
N GLY A 117 -8.12 3.92 -8.27
CA GLY A 117 -9.56 3.80 -8.51
C GLY A 117 -10.24 5.10 -8.91
N ALA A 118 -11.35 5.44 -8.24
CA ALA A 118 -12.13 6.65 -8.51
C ALA A 118 -11.37 7.96 -8.23
N ALA A 119 -10.23 7.93 -7.52
CA ALA A 119 -9.41 9.11 -7.31
C ALA A 119 -8.83 9.68 -8.61
N LYS A 120 -8.70 8.84 -9.65
CA LYS A 120 -8.25 9.26 -10.98
C LYS A 120 -9.27 10.13 -11.71
N ASP A 121 -10.55 9.97 -11.36
CA ASP A 121 -11.68 10.65 -12.00
C ASP A 121 -12.08 11.95 -11.29
N LEU A 122 -11.40 12.29 -10.20
CA LEU A 122 -11.67 13.52 -9.46
C LEU A 122 -11.46 14.77 -10.34
N PRO A 123 -12.29 15.82 -10.16
CA PRO A 123 -12.06 17.12 -10.77
C PRO A 123 -10.64 17.63 -10.44
N GLY A 124 -9.94 18.14 -11.46
CA GLY A 124 -8.53 18.55 -11.37
C GLY A 124 -7.53 17.40 -11.59
N VAL A 125 -7.71 16.23 -10.95
CA VAL A 125 -6.81 15.08 -11.15
C VAL A 125 -6.90 14.55 -12.58
N ARG A 126 -8.13 14.42 -13.09
CA ARG A 126 -8.37 13.99 -14.47
C ARG A 126 -7.73 14.92 -15.49
N GLN A 127 -7.75 16.23 -15.25
CA GLN A 127 -7.13 17.23 -16.12
C GLN A 127 -5.61 17.07 -16.15
N LEU A 128 -4.97 16.88 -14.99
CA LEU A 128 -3.53 16.61 -14.89
C LEU A 128 -3.10 15.37 -15.68
N PHE A 129 -3.94 14.34 -15.71
CA PHE A 129 -3.66 13.13 -16.49
C PHE A 129 -3.78 13.33 -18.00
N GLU A 130 -4.75 14.12 -18.46
CA GLU A 130 -4.89 14.43 -19.89
C GLU A 130 -3.75 15.34 -20.36
N GLU A 131 -3.41 16.36 -19.57
CA GLU A 131 -2.26 17.25 -19.87
C GLU A 131 -0.94 16.47 -19.94
N SER A 132 -0.71 15.56 -18.98
CA SER A 132 0.48 14.69 -19.00
C SER A 132 0.53 13.82 -20.27
N LYS A 133 -0.62 13.30 -20.72
CA LYS A 133 -0.72 12.49 -21.93
C LYS A 133 -0.47 13.31 -23.19
N GLU A 134 -0.96 14.54 -23.25
CA GLU A 134 -0.68 15.46 -24.36
C GLU A 134 0.81 15.81 -24.45
N LEU A 135 1.47 16.06 -23.31
CA LEU A 135 2.91 16.33 -23.25
C LEU A 135 3.73 15.13 -23.76
N GLU A 136 3.35 13.90 -23.39
CA GLU A 136 3.98 12.69 -23.91
C GLU A 136 3.84 12.57 -25.44
N VAL A 137 2.65 12.75 -25.99
CA VAL A 137 2.40 12.67 -27.44
C VAL A 137 3.18 13.73 -28.22
N ARG A 138 3.27 14.97 -27.70
CA ARG A 138 4.06 16.04 -28.32
C ARG A 138 5.55 15.73 -28.33
N SER A 139 6.09 15.16 -27.25
CA SER A 139 7.51 14.80 -27.19
C SER A 139 7.92 13.74 -28.22
N ILE A 140 7.02 12.78 -28.50
CA ILE A 140 7.24 11.71 -29.49
C ILE A 140 7.10 12.25 -30.91
N SER A 141 6.25 13.25 -31.13
CA SER A 141 6.01 13.84 -32.47
C SER A 141 7.09 14.84 -32.90
N THR A 142 7.98 15.24 -31.98
CA THR A 142 9.07 16.21 -32.22
C THR A 142 10.44 15.52 -32.32
N THR A 143 10.48 14.18 -32.34
CA THR A 143 11.68 13.34 -32.52
C THR A 143 11.54 12.53 -33.80
#